data_AF-A0A1H1SAF8-F1
#
_entry.id   AF-A0A1H1SAF8-F1
#
_cell.length_a   1.000
_cell.length_b   1.000
_cell.length_c   1.000
_cell.angle_alpha   90.00
_cell.angle_beta   90.00
_cell.angle_gamma   90.00
#
_symmetry.space_group_name_H-M   'P 1'
#
loop_
_entity.id
_entity.type
_entity.pdbx_description
1 polymer ?
#
loop_
_entity_poly.entity_id
_entity_poly.type
_entity_poly.pdbx_seq_one_letter_code
_entity_poly.pdbx_strand_id
1 'polypeptide(L)'
;MNVYLVHKLCRRVLHDRQFRTLILEKPEAAVSSMPFSDDERAVLLAGDVARLHREGSSAFLLLILCRFEVFGLKLPIFNRRMRTGSSE
;
A
#
# COMPACT_ATOMS: atom_id res chain seq x y z
N MET A 1 -5.56 6.55 10.70
CA MET A 1 -5.47 5.89 9.38
C MET A 1 -6.74 6.17 8.57
N ASN A 2 -6.63 6.79 7.40
CA ASN A 2 -7.74 7.04 6.50
C ASN A 2 -7.94 5.85 5.55
N VAL A 3 -8.78 4.89 5.99
CA VAL A 3 -9.08 3.66 5.24
C VAL A 3 -9.61 3.94 3.83
N TYR A 4 -10.43 4.98 3.66
CA TYR A 4 -10.95 5.37 2.35
C TYR A 4 -9.83 5.74 1.38
N LEU A 5 -8.84 6.54 1.81
CA LEU A 5 -7.72 6.93 0.97
C LEU A 5 -6.83 5.73 0.62
N VAL A 6 -6.61 4.81 1.56
CA VAL A 6 -5.86 3.56 1.30
C VAL A 6 -6.58 2.70 0.26
N HIS A 7 -7.91 2.55 0.36
CA HIS A 7 -8.70 1.81 -0.63
C HIS A 7 -8.68 2.51 -1.99
N LYS A 8 -8.76 3.85 -2.00
CA LYS A 8 -8.67 4.66 -3.22
C LYS A 8 -7.31 4.49 -3.89
N LEU A 9 -6.22 4.47 -3.13
CA LEU A 9 -4.88 4.15 -3.64
C LEU A 9 -4.85 2.77 -4.29
N CYS A 10 -5.34 1.73 -3.61
CA CYS A 10 -5.37 0.36 -4.14
C CYS A 10 -6.16 0.27 -5.45
N ARG A 11 -7.35 0.90 -5.51
CA ARG A 11 -8.16 0.95 -6.74
C ARG A 11 -7.46 1.73 -7.85
N ARG A 12 -6.76 2.82 -7.51
CA ARG A 12 -5.99 3.60 -8.49
C ARG A 12 -4.84 2.78 -9.05
N VAL A 13 -4.09 2.06 -8.22
CA VAL A 13 -3.06 1.10 -8.67
C VAL A 13 -3.63 0.04 -9.61
N LEU A 14 -4.85 -0.45 -9.35
CA LEU A 14 -5.50 -1.46 -10.18
C LEU A 14 -5.91 -0.93 -11.56
N HIS A 15 -6.49 0.28 -11.61
CA HIS A 15 -7.18 0.77 -12.80
C HIS A 15 -6.39 1.83 -13.60
N ASP A 16 -5.54 2.61 -12.94
CA ASP A 16 -4.76 3.69 -13.55
C ASP A 16 -3.33 3.20 -13.86
N ARG A 17 -3.09 2.89 -15.14
CA ARG A 17 -1.78 2.38 -15.59
C ARG A 17 -0.66 3.41 -15.41
N GLN A 18 -0.93 4.70 -15.62
CA GLN A 18 0.07 5.75 -15.49
C GLN A 18 0.46 5.92 -14.03
N PHE A 19 -0.52 5.94 -13.13
CA PHE A 19 -0.26 5.98 -11.69
C PHE A 19 0.48 4.73 -11.21
N ARG A 20 0.16 3.56 -11.75
CA ARG A 20 0.88 2.33 -11.44
C ARG A 20 2.35 2.40 -11.86
N THR A 21 2.66 2.92 -13.05
CA THR A 21 4.06 3.14 -13.45
C THR A 21 4.73 4.14 -12.49
N LEU A 22 4.07 5.25 -12.18
CA LEU A 22 4.60 6.27 -11.27
C LEU A 22 4.92 5.70 -9.88
N ILE A 23 4.02 4.92 -9.28
CA ILE A 23 4.23 4.40 -7.92
C ILE A 23 5.29 3.29 -7.87
N LEU A 24 5.55 2.60 -8.98
CA LEU A 24 6.62 1.61 -9.08
C LEU A 24 8.00 2.29 -9.22
N GLU A 25 8.08 3.39 -9.95
CA GLU A 25 9.33 4.12 -10.17
C GLU A 25 9.65 5.12 -9.07
N LYS A 26 8.64 5.81 -8.55
CA LYS A 26 8.75 6.93 -7.59
C LYS A 26 7.63 6.86 -6.55
N PRO A 27 7.66 5.89 -5.62
CA PRO A 27 6.59 5.67 -4.65
C PRO A 27 6.32 6.89 -3.76
N GLU A 28 7.37 7.62 -3.35
CA GLU A 28 7.26 8.82 -2.52
C GLU A 28 6.48 9.92 -3.25
N ALA A 29 6.75 10.13 -4.54
CA ALA A 29 6.06 11.13 -5.35
C ALA A 29 4.59 10.73 -5.59
N ALA A 30 4.33 9.46 -5.88
CA ALA A 30 2.98 8.94 -6.08
C ALA A 30 2.12 9.08 -4.81
N VAL A 31 2.65 8.65 -3.66
CA VAL A 31 1.97 8.77 -2.37
C VAL A 31 1.80 10.23 -1.97
N SER A 32 2.76 11.09 -2.30
CA SER A 32 2.68 12.54 -2.04
C SER A 32 1.62 13.27 -2.85
N SER A 33 1.23 12.71 -4.01
CA SER A 33 0.15 13.25 -4.84
C SER A 33 -1.26 13.07 -4.25
N MET A 34 -1.36 12.35 -3.12
CA MET A 34 -2.61 12.08 -2.41
C MET A 34 -2.61 12.74 -1.02
N PRO A 35 -3.79 13.08 -0.47
CA PRO A 35 -3.92 13.82 0.79
C PRO A 35 -3.74 12.90 2.03
N PHE A 36 -2.70 12.06 2.02
CA PHE A 36 -2.29 11.27 3.17
C PHE A 36 -1.54 12.13 4.18
N SER A 37 -1.74 11.87 5.48
CA SER A 37 -0.90 12.42 6.55
C SER A 37 0.51 11.83 6.53
N ASP A 38 1.47 12.45 7.22
CA ASP A 38 2.85 11.97 7.26
C ASP A 38 2.97 10.53 7.81
N ASP A 39 2.19 10.20 8.84
CA ASP A 39 2.12 8.84 9.40
C ASP A 39 1.59 7.83 8.36
N GLU A 40 0.53 8.18 7.63
CA GLU A 40 -0.04 7.30 6.59
C GLU A 40 0.94 7.07 5.45
N ARG A 41 1.67 8.12 5.05
CA ARG A 41 2.72 8.04 4.03
C ARG A 41 3.84 7.10 4.48
N ALA A 42 4.30 7.22 5.72
CA ALA A 42 5.33 6.37 6.27
C ALA A 42 4.91 4.88 6.29
N VAL A 43 3.69 4.58 6.72
CA VAL A 43 3.14 3.22 6.75
C VAL A 43 3.05 2.61 5.35
N LEU A 44 2.57 3.39 4.38
CA LEU A 44 2.47 2.96 2.98
C LEU A 44 3.85 2.68 2.38
N LEU A 45 4.80 3.62 2.52
CA LEU A 45 6.14 3.48 1.96
C LEU A 45 6.94 2.35 2.61
N ALA A 46 6.70 2.06 3.88
CA ALA A 46 7.25 0.88 4.56
C ALA A 46 6.61 -0.45 4.07
N GLY A 47 5.47 -0.38 3.38
CA GLY A 47 4.68 -1.56 3.00
C GLY A 47 4.12 -2.30 4.22
N ASP A 48 3.79 -1.60 5.31
CA ASP A 48 3.25 -2.20 6.52
C ASP A 48 1.76 -2.53 6.37
N VAL A 49 1.50 -3.53 5.53
CA VAL A 49 0.15 -4.04 5.24
C VAL A 49 -0.55 -4.60 6.47
N ALA A 50 0.20 -5.02 7.49
CA ALA A 50 -0.36 -5.52 8.72
C ALA A 50 -0.96 -4.40 9.56
N ARG A 51 -0.27 -3.26 9.70
CA ARG A 51 -0.82 -2.07 10.34
C ARG A 51 -2.02 -1.56 9.54
N LEU A 52 -1.91 -1.43 8.21
CA LEU A 52 -3.03 -1.01 7.37
C LEU A 52 -4.28 -1.88 7.57
N HIS A 53 -4.10 -3.19 7.68
CA HIS A 53 -5.18 -4.15 7.93
C HIS A 53 -5.77 -4.04 9.34
N ARG A 54 -4.94 -3.96 10.38
CA ARG A 54 -5.39 -3.77 11.78
C ARG A 54 -6.21 -2.48 11.94
N GLU A 55 -5.85 -1.44 11.20
CA GLU A 55 -6.55 -0.15 11.17
C GLU A 55 -7.81 -0.15 10.27
N GLY A 56 -8.20 -1.31 9.72
CA GLY A 56 -9.48 -1.50 9.01
C GLY A 56 -9.38 -1.54 7.48
N SER A 57 -8.17 -1.52 6.90
CA SER A 57 -8.03 -1.69 5.44
C SER A 57 -8.32 -3.13 5.03
N SER A 58 -9.07 -3.31 3.93
CA SER A 58 -9.42 -4.64 3.44
C SER A 58 -8.19 -5.41 2.96
N ALA A 59 -7.97 -6.62 3.48
CA ALA A 59 -6.89 -7.50 3.02
C ALA A 59 -6.97 -7.78 1.51
N PHE A 60 -8.18 -7.90 0.96
CA PHE A 60 -8.39 -8.10 -0.48
C PHE A 60 -7.89 -6.91 -1.31
N LEU A 61 -8.14 -5.68 -0.85
CA LEU A 61 -7.65 -4.49 -1.55
C LEU A 61 -6.14 -4.32 -1.38
N LEU A 62 -5.60 -4.63 -0.19
CA LEU A 62 -4.15 -4.60 0.04
C LEU A 62 -3.40 -5.63 -0.83
N LEU A 63 -4.03 -6.77 -1.16
CA LEU A 63 -3.47 -7.76 -2.07
C LEU A 63 -3.22 -7.21 -3.49
N ILE A 64 -3.91 -6.13 -3.89
CA ILE A 64 -3.65 -5.43 -5.16
C ILE A 64 -2.22 -4.87 -5.18
N LEU A 65 -1.75 -4.31 -4.06
CA LEU A 65 -0.38 -3.79 -3.97
C LEU A 65 0.62 -4.93 -4.20
N CYS A 66 0.33 -6.11 -3.66
CA CYS A 66 1.14 -7.30 -3.87
C CYS A 66 1.12 -7.79 -5.32
N ARG A 67 -0.04 -7.76 -5.99
CA ARG A 67 -0.18 -8.18 -7.39
C ARG A 67 0.77 -7.45 -8.33
N PHE A 68 1.06 -6.18 -8.04
CA PHE A 68 1.95 -5.35 -8.85
C PHE A 68 3.30 -5.10 -8.17
N GLU A 69 3.59 -5.77 -7.05
CA GLU A 69 4.81 -5.60 -6.26
C GLU A 69 5.08 -4.16 -5.80
N VAL A 70 4.02 -3.38 -5.58
CA VAL A 70 4.10 -1.99 -5.08
C VAL A 70 4.72 -1.98 -3.68
N PHE A 71 5.61 -1.02 -3.41
CA PHE A 71 6.41 -0.94 -2.17
C PHE A 71 7.25 -2.20 -1.91
N GLY A 72 7.63 -2.94 -2.96
CA GLY A 72 8.39 -4.20 -2.84
C GLY A 72 7.59 -5.36 -2.27
N LEU A 73 6.26 -5.23 -2.18
CA LEU A 73 5.38 -6.26 -1.61
C LEU A 73 5.22 -7.46 -2.55
N LYS A 74 6.09 -8.46 -2.40
CA LYS A 74 5.89 -9.77 -3.03
C LYS A 74 4.96 -10.65 -2.19
N LEU A 75 4.30 -11.64 -2.80
CA LEU A 75 3.32 -12.49 -2.11
C LEU A 75 3.87 -13.17 -0.84
N PRO A 76 5.10 -13.72 -0.82
CA PRO A 76 5.68 -14.26 0.41
C PRO A 76 5.88 -13.21 1.50
N ILE A 77 6.28 -11.99 1.13
CA ILE A 77 6.49 -10.86 2.06
C ILE A 77 5.14 -10.41 2.62
N PHE A 78 4.15 -10.21 1.75
CA PHE A 78 2.79 -9.85 2.15
C PHE A 78 2.22 -10.84 3.16
N ASN A 79 2.26 -12.15 2.86
CA ASN A 79 1.75 -13.19 3.75
C ASN A 79 2.49 -13.22 5.09
N ARG A 80 3.83 -13.06 5.07
CA ARG A 80 4.64 -12.99 6.29
C ARG A 80 4.22 -11.80 7.15
N ARG A 81 4.14 -10.60 6.57
CA ARG A 81 3.77 -9.37 7.29
C ARG A 81 2.36 -9.46 7.86
N MET A 82 1.38 -9.92 7.07
CA MET A 82 0.00 -10.11 7.53
C MET A 82 -0.13 -11.10 8.70
N ARG A 83 0.73 -12.14 8.76
CA ARG A 83 0.72 -13.12 9.87
C ARG A 83 1.45 -12.65 11.12
N THR A 84 2.60 -11.98 10.95
CA THR A 84 3.51 -11.64 12.05
C THR A 84 3.29 -10.25 12.61
N GLY A 85 2.60 -9.38 11.86
CA GLY A 85 2.42 -7.98 12.24
C GLY A 85 3.69 -7.13 12.14
N SER A 86 4.79 -7.69 11.64
CA SER A 86 6.11 -7.05 11.59
C SER A 86 6.38 -6.45 10.22
N SER A 87 6.96 -5.25 10.21
CA SER A 87 7.31 -4.49 8.99
C SER A 87 8.78 -4.70 8.57
N GLU A 88 9.58 -5.36 9.42
CA GLU A 88 10.98 -5.77 9.19
C GLU A 88 11.14 -6.97 8.24
#